data_AF-A0A2E6C826-F1
#
_entry.id   AF-A0A2E6C826-F1
#
_cell.length_a   1.000
_cell.length_b   1.000
_cell.length_c   1.000
_cell.angle_alpha   90.00
_cell.angle_beta   90.00
_cell.angle_gamma   90.00
#
_symmetry.space_group_name_H-M   'P 1'
#
loop_
_entity.id
_entity.type
_entity.pdbx_description
1 polymer ?
#
loop_
_entity_poly.entity_id
_entity_poly.type
_entity_poly.pdbx_seq_one_letter_code
_entity_poly.pdbx_strand_id
1 'polypeptide(L)'
;MKDHTQENSWFADFKEFQESVDKPAKDSTNEYLNKHQYASFEACLEAIKPALHEHGFVLLQSNNRDELGDYTETKFVHKTGHELTTKVYLVLDKNNMQGVGSAITYAKRYGILTLAGIEPETKDDDDGNKASLPSGTVNNAAQGAPAKNNSGWPSRSQQ
;
A
#
# COMPACT_ATOMS: atom_id res chain seq x y z
N MET A 1 30.02 -0.65 30.26
CA MET A 1 29.03 -1.59 30.84
C MET A 1 27.67 -0.97 30.57
N LYS A 2 27.07 -1.28 29.42
CA LYS A 2 25.73 -0.76 29.09
C LYS A 2 24.75 -1.54 29.94
N ASP A 3 24.00 -0.82 30.74
CA ASP A 3 23.04 -1.36 31.70
C ASP A 3 22.02 -2.23 30.96
N HIS A 4 22.13 -3.55 31.12
CA HIS A 4 21.26 -4.55 30.49
C HIS A 4 19.81 -4.48 31.00
N THR A 5 19.50 -3.56 31.91
CA THR A 5 18.16 -3.32 32.44
C THR A 5 17.29 -2.47 31.50
N GLN A 6 17.86 -1.71 30.55
CA GLN A 6 17.08 -0.87 29.63
C GLN A 6 16.60 -1.58 28.35
N GLU A 7 17.27 -2.63 27.89
CA GLU A 7 16.89 -3.33 26.65
C GLU A 7 15.55 -4.09 26.78
N ASN A 8 15.11 -4.41 28.01
CA ASN A 8 13.88 -5.15 28.24
C ASN A 8 12.62 -4.29 28.40
N SER A 9 12.75 -2.96 28.60
CA SER A 9 11.58 -2.10 28.82
C SER A 9 10.76 -1.89 27.54
N TRP A 10 11.41 -1.47 26.45
CA TRP A 10 10.68 -1.08 25.24
C TRP A 10 9.90 -2.24 24.62
N PHE A 11 10.43 -3.46 24.70
CA PHE A 11 9.74 -4.63 24.16
C PHE A 11 8.51 -5.01 25.00
N ALA A 12 8.61 -4.90 26.33
CA ALA A 12 7.48 -5.10 27.22
C ALA A 12 6.39 -4.03 26.99
N ASP A 13 6.78 -2.74 26.97
CA ASP A 13 5.90 -1.62 26.65
C ASP A 13 5.24 -1.81 25.26
N PHE A 14 6.00 -2.30 24.26
CA PHE A 14 5.49 -2.55 22.90
C PHE A 14 4.51 -3.72 22.84
N LYS A 15 4.78 -4.80 23.58
CA LYS A 15 3.88 -5.94 23.71
C LYS A 15 2.56 -5.50 24.35
N GLU A 16 2.62 -4.73 25.44
CA GLU A 16 1.43 -4.19 26.11
C GLU A 16 0.63 -3.28 25.19
N PHE A 17 1.31 -2.44 24.38
CA PHE A 17 0.70 -1.68 23.30
C PHE A 17 -0.07 -2.58 22.32
N GLN A 18 0.52 -3.65 21.82
CA GLN A 18 -0.15 -4.55 20.88
C GLN A 18 -1.34 -5.29 21.50
N GLU A 19 -1.30 -5.55 22.81
CA GLU A 19 -2.42 -6.17 23.54
C GLU A 19 -3.56 -5.18 23.83
N SER A 20 -3.26 -3.89 23.99
CA SER A 20 -4.25 -2.85 24.29
C SER A 20 -4.83 -2.17 23.06
N VAL A 21 -4.24 -2.35 21.88
CA VAL A 21 -4.65 -1.63 20.67
C VAL A 21 -5.98 -2.17 20.14
N ASP A 22 -6.94 -1.28 19.97
CA ASP A 22 -8.21 -1.63 19.34
C ASP A 22 -8.03 -1.81 17.84
N LYS A 23 -8.90 -2.64 17.23
CA LYS A 23 -8.92 -2.78 15.77
C LYS A 23 -9.48 -1.49 15.14
N PRO A 24 -8.82 -0.91 14.12
CA PRO A 24 -9.33 0.28 13.42
C PRO A 24 -10.74 0.07 12.87
N ALA A 25 -11.63 1.02 13.13
CA ALA A 25 -12.99 0.99 12.59
C ALA A 25 -12.99 1.16 11.05
N LYS A 26 -13.92 0.48 10.38
CA LYS A 26 -14.14 0.69 8.94
C LYS A 26 -15.09 1.86 8.74
N ASP A 27 -14.58 2.94 8.21
CA ASP A 27 -15.32 4.18 7.97
C ASP A 27 -15.31 4.61 6.50
N SER A 28 -14.53 3.94 5.65
CA SER A 28 -14.32 4.31 4.24
C SER A 28 -14.68 3.17 3.28
N THR A 29 -15.11 3.54 2.08
CA THR A 29 -15.52 2.60 1.02
C THR A 29 -14.76 2.92 -0.27
N ASN A 30 -14.18 1.91 -0.91
CA ASN A 30 -13.52 2.09 -2.19
C ASN A 30 -14.52 1.96 -3.35
N GLU A 31 -14.85 3.07 -4.00
CA GLU A 31 -15.80 3.10 -5.13
C GLU A 31 -15.28 2.37 -6.38
N TYR A 32 -13.96 2.28 -6.55
CA TYR A 32 -13.32 1.65 -7.72
C TYR A 32 -13.17 0.14 -7.57
N LEU A 33 -13.18 -0.38 -6.34
CA LEU A 33 -13.07 -1.80 -6.02
C LEU A 33 -14.38 -2.28 -5.38
N ASN A 34 -15.46 -2.39 -6.16
CA ASN A 34 -16.72 -3.04 -5.75
C ASN A 34 -17.28 -2.66 -4.37
N LYS A 35 -17.03 -1.43 -3.88
CA LYS A 35 -17.43 -0.96 -2.55
C LYS A 35 -16.78 -1.74 -1.38
N HIS A 36 -15.55 -2.24 -1.54
CA HIS A 36 -14.81 -2.81 -0.41
C HIS A 36 -14.59 -1.75 0.68
N GLN A 37 -14.94 -2.09 1.91
CA GLN A 37 -14.77 -1.23 3.06
C GLN A 37 -13.35 -1.34 3.61
N TYR A 38 -12.77 -0.20 3.98
CA TYR A 38 -11.43 -0.14 4.56
C TYR A 38 -11.41 0.83 5.74
N ALA A 39 -10.46 0.63 6.66
CA ALA A 39 -10.17 1.60 7.71
C ALA A 39 -9.44 2.81 7.10
N SER A 40 -9.98 4.01 7.25
CA SER A 40 -9.29 5.24 6.85
C SER A 40 -7.99 5.41 7.62
N PHE A 41 -7.15 6.33 7.15
CA PHE A 41 -5.99 6.76 7.90
C PHE A 41 -6.37 7.35 9.28
N GLU A 42 -7.49 8.09 9.35
CA GLU A 42 -7.99 8.67 10.59
C GLU A 42 -8.42 7.58 11.58
N ALA A 43 -9.19 6.59 11.13
CA ALA A 43 -9.59 5.44 11.95
C ALA A 43 -8.38 4.63 12.44
N CYS A 44 -7.33 4.49 11.61
CA CYS A 44 -6.09 3.86 12.06
C CYS A 44 -5.42 4.68 13.17
N LEU A 45 -5.29 6.00 12.97
CA LEU A 45 -4.69 6.89 13.97
C LEU A 45 -5.46 6.91 15.30
N GLU A 46 -6.79 6.97 15.25
CA GLU A 46 -7.63 6.98 16.45
C GLU A 46 -7.48 5.69 17.26
N ALA A 47 -7.35 4.54 16.58
CA ALA A 47 -7.13 3.26 17.23
C ALA A 47 -5.74 3.15 17.88
N ILE A 48 -4.68 3.59 17.19
CA ILE A 48 -3.30 3.34 17.65
C ILE A 48 -2.74 4.43 18.56
N LYS A 49 -3.12 5.69 18.38
CA LYS A 49 -2.44 6.83 19.02
C LYS A 49 -2.62 6.87 20.54
N PRO A 50 -3.81 6.60 21.12
CA PRO A 50 -3.96 6.54 22.57
C PRO A 50 -3.07 5.45 23.19
N ALA A 51 -3.10 4.24 22.62
CA ALA A 51 -2.32 3.10 23.08
C ALA A 51 -0.81 3.37 22.98
N LEU A 52 -0.33 3.94 21.87
CA LEU A 52 1.09 4.30 21.74
C LEU A 52 1.54 5.26 22.85
N HIS A 53 0.76 6.31 23.11
CA HIS A 53 1.12 7.30 24.11
C HIS A 53 1.09 6.75 25.54
N GLU A 54 0.13 5.88 25.85
CA GLU A 54 0.03 5.19 27.14
C GLU A 54 1.29 4.37 27.45
N HIS A 55 1.83 3.69 26.43
CA HIS A 55 3.03 2.86 26.54
C HIS A 55 4.33 3.60 26.22
N GLY A 56 4.29 4.93 26.09
CA GLY A 56 5.49 5.76 25.95
C GLY A 56 6.13 5.74 24.56
N PHE A 57 5.34 5.47 23.52
CA PHE A 57 5.73 5.60 22.11
C PHE A 57 5.17 6.87 21.49
N VAL A 58 5.92 7.46 20.57
CA VAL A 58 5.44 8.51 19.67
C VAL A 58 5.47 8.01 18.22
N LEU A 59 4.42 8.36 17.47
CA LEU A 59 4.34 8.11 16.03
C LEU A 59 4.93 9.30 15.25
N LEU A 60 5.90 9.02 14.38
CA LEU A 60 6.45 9.97 13.43
C LEU A 60 6.25 9.47 12.00
N GLN A 61 5.83 10.37 11.10
CA GLN A 61 5.71 10.05 9.67
C GLN A 61 6.32 11.17 8.83
N SER A 62 7.28 10.81 7.98
CA SER A 62 7.97 11.74 7.08
C SER A 62 7.96 11.22 5.65
N ASN A 63 7.97 12.13 4.68
CA ASN A 63 8.08 11.79 3.27
C ASN A 63 9.51 12.08 2.82
N ASN A 64 10.15 11.09 2.19
CA ASN A 64 11.54 11.14 1.79
C ASN A 64 11.69 10.54 0.39
N ARG A 65 12.91 10.62 -0.15
CA ARG A 65 13.30 9.99 -1.43
C ARG A 65 14.65 9.32 -1.28
N ASP A 66 14.79 8.14 -1.85
CA ASP A 66 16.08 7.46 -2.04
C ASP A 66 16.20 6.91 -3.48
N GLU A 67 17.16 6.02 -3.71
CA GLU A 67 17.46 5.44 -5.02
C GLU A 67 16.29 4.62 -5.60
N LEU A 68 15.41 4.09 -4.75
CA LEU A 68 14.26 3.27 -5.17
C LEU A 68 13.02 4.11 -5.45
N GLY A 69 12.95 5.34 -4.93
CA GLY A 69 11.89 6.30 -5.24
C GLY A 69 11.45 7.15 -4.06
N ASP A 70 10.32 7.83 -4.23
CA ASP A 70 9.64 8.54 -3.14
C ASP A 70 9.01 7.53 -2.18
N TYR A 71 9.10 7.77 -0.87
CA TYR A 71 8.49 6.92 0.15
C TYR A 71 8.00 7.72 1.35
N THR A 72 7.05 7.13 2.08
CA THR A 72 6.71 7.57 3.43
C THR A 72 7.40 6.64 4.42
N GLU A 73 8.19 7.23 5.32
CA GLU A 73 8.75 6.55 6.47
C GLU A 73 7.83 6.72 7.67
N THR A 74 7.50 5.62 8.33
CA THR A 74 6.76 5.61 9.59
C THR A 74 7.68 5.09 10.69
N LYS A 75 7.67 5.76 11.84
CA LYS A 75 8.44 5.37 13.02
C LYS A 75 7.59 5.35 14.27
N PHE A 76 7.81 4.36 15.12
CA PHE A 76 7.45 4.39 16.54
C PHE A 76 8.73 4.61 17.35
N VAL A 77 8.80 5.75 18.04
CA VAL A 77 9.95 6.10 18.88
C VAL A 77 9.55 5.97 20.34
N HIS A 78 10.22 5.08 21.06
CA HIS A 78 9.99 4.84 22.48
C HIS A 78 10.69 5.89 23.35
N LYS A 79 10.17 6.14 24.56
CA LYS A 79 10.79 7.02 25.58
C LYS A 79 12.25 6.70 25.91
N THR A 80 12.70 5.46 25.66
CA THR A 80 14.12 5.05 25.82
C THR A 80 15.02 5.47 24.65
N GLY A 81 14.45 5.99 23.56
CA GLY A 81 15.13 6.31 22.31
C GLY A 81 15.20 5.13 21.32
N HIS A 82 14.62 3.97 21.64
CA HIS A 82 14.50 2.89 20.67
C HIS A 82 13.52 3.26 19.55
N GLU A 83 13.85 2.96 18.30
CA GLU A 83 13.02 3.26 17.14
C GLU A 83 12.66 1.99 16.37
N LEU A 84 11.36 1.80 16.11
CA LEU A 84 10.85 0.86 15.12
C LEU A 84 10.50 1.65 13.86
N THR A 85 11.00 1.24 12.70
CA THR A 85 10.85 2.00 11.45
C THR A 85 10.38 1.10 10.32
N THR A 86 9.51 1.63 9.46
CA THR A 86 9.13 1.03 8.17
C THR A 86 9.09 2.08 7.08
N LYS A 87 9.33 1.66 5.84
CA LYS A 87 9.25 2.50 4.63
C LYS A 87 8.20 1.93 3.69
N VAL A 88 7.31 2.77 3.21
CA VAL A 88 6.33 2.42 2.17
C VAL A 88 6.57 3.32 0.96
N TYR A 89 7.03 2.72 -0.14
CA TYR A 89 7.30 3.42 -1.39
C TYR A 89 6.00 3.87 -2.07
N LEU A 90 6.04 5.08 -2.61
CA LEU A 90 4.90 5.72 -3.26
C LEU A 90 4.77 5.22 -4.70
N VAL A 91 3.59 4.71 -5.03
CA VAL A 91 3.20 4.40 -6.41
C VAL A 91 2.11 5.39 -6.81
N LEU A 92 2.41 6.23 -7.81
CA LEU A 92 1.49 7.27 -8.27
C LEU A 92 0.67 6.76 -9.46
N ASP A 93 -0.65 6.84 -9.33
CA ASP A 93 -1.58 6.67 -10.47
C ASP A 93 -1.52 7.87 -11.42
N LYS A 94 -1.35 9.08 -10.88
CA LYS A 94 -1.28 10.34 -11.63
C LYS A 94 -0.12 11.18 -11.14
N ASN A 95 0.68 11.70 -12.07
CA ASN A 95 1.79 12.60 -11.76
C ASN A 95 1.31 14.05 -11.53
N ASN A 96 0.52 14.25 -10.48
CA ASN A 96 0.02 15.56 -10.06
C ASN A 96 -0.06 15.62 -8.52
N MET A 97 -0.31 16.81 -7.97
CA MET A 97 -0.33 17.01 -6.51
C MET A 97 -1.40 16.17 -5.80
N GLN A 98 -2.53 15.91 -6.47
CA GLN A 98 -3.58 15.06 -5.94
C GLN A 98 -3.12 13.59 -5.83
N GLY A 99 -2.48 13.07 -6.88
CA GLY A 99 -1.93 11.71 -6.91
C GLY A 99 -0.85 11.50 -5.84
N VAL A 100 0.02 12.49 -5.65
CA VAL A 100 0.99 12.51 -4.55
C VAL A 100 0.29 12.47 -3.19
N GLY A 101 -0.72 13.31 -2.98
CA GLY A 101 -1.48 13.34 -1.73
C GLY A 101 -2.18 12.01 -1.43
N SER A 102 -2.81 11.39 -2.42
CA SER A 102 -3.43 10.07 -2.28
C SER A 102 -2.41 8.98 -1.98
N ALA A 103 -1.27 8.96 -2.66
CA ALA A 103 -0.21 7.98 -2.42
C ALA A 103 0.39 8.11 -1.01
N ILE A 104 0.64 9.33 -0.53
CA ILE A 104 1.14 9.59 0.83
C ILE A 104 0.14 9.10 1.89
N THR A 105 -1.15 9.43 1.74
CA THR A 105 -2.18 8.98 2.69
C THR A 105 -2.26 7.46 2.76
N TYR A 106 -2.16 6.79 1.60
CA TYR A 106 -2.09 5.34 1.53
C TYR A 106 -0.85 4.82 2.25
N ALA A 107 0.34 5.33 1.92
CA ALA A 107 1.61 4.90 2.49
C ALA A 107 1.68 5.09 4.02
N LYS A 108 1.17 6.21 4.53
CA LYS A 108 1.05 6.46 5.97
C LYS A 108 0.19 5.42 6.69
N ARG A 109 -0.93 5.03 6.08
CA ARG A 109 -1.82 4.02 6.64
C ARG A 109 -1.13 2.66 6.73
N TYR A 110 -0.53 2.19 5.65
CA TYR A 110 0.19 0.91 5.66
C TYR A 110 1.41 0.94 6.60
N GLY A 111 2.13 2.05 6.67
CA GLY A 111 3.23 2.19 7.61
C GLY A 111 2.81 2.00 9.07
N ILE A 112 1.65 2.54 9.45
CA ILE A 112 1.05 2.32 10.78
C ILE A 112 0.67 0.86 10.99
N LEU A 113 -0.09 0.28 10.06
CA LEU A 113 -0.60 -1.09 10.18
C LEU A 113 0.54 -2.11 10.26
N THR A 114 1.55 -1.95 9.40
CA THR A 114 2.74 -2.82 9.38
C THR A 114 3.52 -2.76 10.69
N LEU A 115 3.77 -1.57 11.24
CA LEU A 115 4.48 -1.46 12.52
C LEU A 115 3.65 -1.92 13.71
N ALA A 116 2.36 -1.59 13.73
CA ALA A 116 1.48 -1.98 14.83
C ALA A 116 1.21 -3.51 14.83
N GLY A 117 1.38 -4.18 13.70
CA GLY A 117 1.05 -5.61 13.55
C GLY A 117 -0.46 -5.84 13.53
N ILE A 118 -1.22 -4.86 13.02
CA ILE A 118 -2.68 -4.91 12.97
C ILE A 118 -3.09 -4.98 11.50
N GLU A 119 -3.94 -5.94 11.17
CA GLU A 119 -4.66 -5.96 9.90
C GLU A 119 -6.10 -5.48 10.16
N PRO A 120 -6.60 -4.45 9.44
CA PRO A 120 -8.03 -4.15 9.48
C PRO A 120 -8.80 -5.40 9.02
N GLU A 121 -9.85 -5.81 9.73
CA GLU A 121 -10.60 -7.02 9.36
C GLU A 121 -11.25 -6.86 7.98
N THR A 122 -10.62 -7.19 6.86
CA THR A 122 -11.32 -7.21 5.58
C THR A 122 -12.25 -8.44 5.59
N LYS A 123 -13.49 -8.29 5.09
CA LYS A 123 -14.39 -9.45 4.92
C LYS A 123 -13.93 -10.38 3.79
N ASP A 124 -12.86 -10.02 3.11
CA ASP A 124 -12.38 -10.60 1.86
C ASP A 124 -10.84 -10.69 1.89
N ASP A 125 -10.27 -11.41 2.87
CA ASP A 125 -8.85 -11.79 2.88
C ASP A 125 -8.56 -12.87 1.80
N ASP A 126 -8.90 -12.54 0.54
CA ASP A 126 -8.64 -13.29 -0.70
C ASP A 126 -8.18 -12.32 -1.82
N ASP A 127 -7.55 -11.19 -1.45
CA ASP A 127 -7.12 -10.15 -2.39
C ASP A 127 -5.71 -10.42 -2.98
N GLY A 128 -5.18 -11.62 -2.76
CA GLY A 128 -3.96 -12.13 -3.39
C GLY A 128 -4.12 -12.53 -4.87
N ASN A 129 -5.30 -12.39 -5.48
CA ASN A 129 -5.53 -12.93 -6.84
C ASN A 129 -6.25 -12.01 -7.84
N LYS A 130 -6.42 -10.71 -7.57
CA LYS A 130 -7.09 -9.81 -8.54
C LYS A 130 -6.36 -8.52 -8.90
N ALA A 131 -5.14 -8.31 -8.39
CA ALA A 131 -4.31 -7.17 -8.75
C ALA A 131 -3.39 -7.44 -9.98
N SER A 132 -3.89 -8.12 -11.02
CA SER A 132 -3.32 -8.06 -12.38
C SER A 132 -4.08 -9.01 -13.32
N LEU A 133 -5.22 -8.57 -13.83
CA LEU A 133 -5.65 -9.03 -15.15
C LEU A 133 -5.41 -7.89 -16.13
N PRO A 134 -4.35 -7.94 -16.96
CA PRO A 134 -4.28 -7.03 -18.09
C PRO A 134 -5.50 -7.31 -18.96
N SER A 135 -6.33 -6.28 -19.17
CA SER A 135 -7.40 -6.33 -20.16
C SER A 135 -6.75 -6.44 -21.55
N GLY A 136 -6.48 -7.67 -21.95
CA GLY A 136 -5.84 -8.02 -23.21
C GLY A 136 -6.80 -8.87 -24.03
N THR A 137 -7.68 -8.21 -24.79
CA THR A 137 -8.32 -8.85 -25.93
C THR A 137 -7.25 -9.05 -27.01
N VAL A 138 -6.52 -10.16 -26.93
CA VAL A 138 -5.71 -10.68 -28.03
C VAL A 138 -6.36 -11.96 -28.56
N ASN A 139 -7.43 -11.80 -29.33
CA ASN A 139 -7.94 -12.91 -30.14
C ASN A 139 -7.05 -13.06 -31.38
N ASN A 140 -5.99 -13.84 -31.23
CA ASN A 140 -5.36 -14.55 -32.33
C ASN A 140 -6.30 -15.68 -32.75
N ALA A 141 -7.03 -15.48 -33.85
CA ALA A 141 -7.73 -16.56 -34.56
C ALA A 141 -7.05 -16.77 -35.91
N ALA A 142 -6.02 -17.61 -35.92
CA ALA A 142 -5.60 -18.31 -37.12
C ALA A 142 -6.53 -19.51 -37.31
N GLN A 143 -7.37 -19.50 -38.35
CA GLN A 143 -7.69 -20.66 -39.22
C GLN A 143 -8.84 -20.30 -40.17
N GLY A 144 -8.53 -20.29 -41.47
CA GLY A 144 -9.50 -20.11 -42.54
C GLY A 144 -8.81 -19.81 -43.87
N ALA A 145 -8.18 -20.82 -44.47
CA ALA A 145 -7.73 -20.73 -45.85
C ALA A 145 -8.95 -20.63 -46.80
N PRO A 146 -8.82 -19.88 -47.91
CA PRO A 146 -9.33 -20.40 -49.17
C PRO A 146 -8.26 -20.36 -50.27
N ALA A 147 -8.37 -21.34 -51.16
CA ALA A 147 -7.48 -21.58 -52.28
C ALA A 147 -7.91 -20.80 -53.55
N LYS A 148 -6.90 -20.35 -54.31
CA LYS A 148 -6.82 -20.13 -55.78
C LYS A 148 -7.86 -19.22 -56.46
N ASN A 149 -7.39 -18.15 -57.14
CA ASN A 149 -7.06 -18.16 -58.58
C ASN A 149 -6.70 -16.75 -59.09
N ASN A 150 -5.83 -16.74 -60.08
CA ASN A 150 -5.19 -15.68 -60.83
C ASN A 150 -6.16 -14.95 -61.78
N SER A 151 -6.14 -13.61 -61.83
CA SER A 151 -6.46 -12.82 -63.03
C SER A 151 -6.17 -11.31 -62.86
N GLY A 152 -5.11 -10.83 -63.51
CA GLY A 152 -5.07 -9.58 -64.29
C GLY A 152 -5.11 -8.24 -63.55
N TRP A 153 -3.97 -7.55 -63.46
CA TRP A 153 -3.92 -6.10 -63.29
C TRP A 153 -3.42 -5.44 -64.59
N PRO A 154 -4.12 -4.44 -65.15
CA PRO A 154 -3.71 -3.82 -66.40
C PRO A 154 -2.58 -2.80 -66.18
N SER A 155 -1.76 -2.70 -67.22
CA SER A 155 -0.60 -1.84 -67.43
C SER A 155 -0.78 -0.37 -67.02
N ARG A 156 0.24 0.17 -66.34
CA ARG A 156 0.47 1.61 -66.19
C ARG A 156 1.29 2.09 -67.40
N SER A 157 0.68 2.90 -68.25
CA SER A 157 1.30 3.57 -69.40
C SER A 157 2.35 4.58 -68.95
N GLN A 158 3.50 4.57 -69.63
CA GLN A 158 4.47 5.66 -69.68
C GLN A 158 4.02 6.71 -70.72
N GLN A 159 4.52 7.93 -70.47
CA GLN A 159 4.41 9.19 -71.24
C GLN A 159 3.22 10.08 -70.89
#